data_AF-A0A973E5J2-F1
#
_entry.id   AF-A0A973E5J2-F1
#
_cell.length_a   1.000
_cell.length_b   1.000
_cell.length_c   1.000
_cell.angle_alpha   90.00
_cell.angle_beta   90.00
_cell.angle_gamma   90.00
#
_symmetry.space_group_name_H-M   'P 1'
#
loop_
_entity.id
_entity.type
_entity.pdbx_description
1 polymer ?
#
loop_
_entity_poly.entity_id
_entity_poly.type
_entity_poly.pdbx_seq_one_letter_code
_entity_poly.pdbx_strand_id
1 'polypeptide(L)' 'MYEVNLFARWLKQEYLFYQGNALVAKTRFIQMGIFEVKSTVVNDKARPQTFVTVKGLEYLRKRVPHDILIENRLVG' A
#
# COMPACT_ATOMS: atom_id res chain seq x y z
N MET A 1 8.54 -3.43 -22.36
CA MET A 1 8.85 -2.24 -21.53
C MET A 1 7.91 -2.29 -20.33
N TYR A 2 8.39 -2.60 -19.13
CA TYR A 2 7.51 -2.71 -17.96
C TYR A 2 7.14 -1.31 -17.50
N GLU A 3 5.85 -1.00 -17.50
CA GLU A 3 5.33 0.24 -16.95
C GLU A 3 5.62 0.28 -15.43
N VAL A 4 6.29 1.34 -14.98
CA VAL A 4 6.68 1.47 -13.56
C VAL A 4 5.46 1.90 -12.77
N ASN A 5 4.99 1.03 -11.86
CA ASN A 5 3.93 1.39 -10.92
C ASN A 5 4.48 2.32 -9.81
N LEU A 6 4.47 3.62 -10.09
CA LEU A 6 4.97 4.66 -9.18
C LEU A 6 4.19 4.72 -7.86
N PHE A 7 2.88 4.41 -7.89
CA PHE A 7 2.04 4.31 -6.70
C PHE A 7 2.52 3.21 -5.74
N ALA A 8 2.77 2.00 -6.25
CA ALA A 8 3.30 0.90 -5.45
C ALA A 8 4.70 1.20 -4.90
N ARG A 9 5.53 1.93 -5.66
CA ARG A 9 6.86 2.36 -5.19
C ARG A 9 6.75 3.34 -4.02
N TRP A 10 5.90 4.36 -4.14
CA TRP A 10 5.62 5.32 -3.08
C TRP A 10 5.09 4.63 -1.82
N LEU A 11 4.15 3.68 -1.95
CA LEU A 11 3.65 2.90 -0.82
C LEU A 11 4.77 2.16 -0.08
N LYS A 12 5.69 1.52 -0.82
CA LYS A 12 6.85 0.81 -0.26
C LYS A 12 7.83 1.72 0.47
N GLN A 13 8.00 2.95 0.01
CA GLN A 13 8.91 3.91 0.64
C GLN A 13 8.31 4.47 1.94
N GLU A 14 7.07 4.93 1.87
CA GLU A 14 6.46 5.72 2.95
C GLU A 14 5.80 4.85 4.02
N TYR A 15 5.08 3.79 3.62
CA TYR A 15 4.12 3.11 4.48
C TYR A 15 4.45 1.65 4.78
N LEU A 16 5.10 0.96 3.84
CA LEU A 16 5.35 -0.48 3.94
C LEU A 16 6.84 -0.76 4.20
N PHE A 17 7.13 -2.00 4.58
CA PHE A 17 8.48 -2.55 4.62
C PHE A 17 8.43 -4.05 4.34
N TYR A 18 9.55 -4.65 3.98
CA TYR A 18 9.64 -6.10 3.81
C TYR A 18 9.89 -6.79 5.14
N GLN A 19 9.06 -7.78 5.46
CA GLN A 19 9.29 -8.75 6.53
C GLN A 19 9.43 -10.13 5.88
N GLY A 20 10.67 -10.57 5.69
CA GLY A 20 10.98 -11.68 4.78
C GLY A 20 10.54 -11.32 3.36
N ASN A 21 9.70 -12.17 2.76
CA ASN A 21 9.19 -11.97 1.38
C ASN A 21 7.80 -11.30 1.33
N ALA A 22 7.30 -10.77 2.45
CA ALA A 22 5.98 -10.14 2.54
C ALA A 22 6.11 -8.63 2.76
N LEU A 23 5.23 -7.86 2.12
CA LEU A 23 5.08 -6.42 2.36
C LEU A 23 4.12 -6.16 3.51
N VAL A 24 4.65 -5.60 4.58
CA VAL A 24 3.94 -5.34 5.82
C VAL A 24 3.86 -3.83 6.06
N ALA A 25 2.71 -3.33 6.51
CA ALA A 25 2.59 -1.93 6.93
C ALA A 25 3.44 -1.64 8.17
N LYS A 26 4.11 -0.47 8.20
CA LYS A 26 4.84 -0.01 9.40
C LYS A 26 3.87 0.12 10.58
N THR A 27 4.29 -0.32 11.77
CA THR A 27 3.45 -0.43 12.99
C THR A 27 2.63 0.82 13.30
N ARG A 28 3.21 2.02 13.13
CA ARG A 28 2.49 3.29 13.36
C ARG A 28 1.21 3.40 12.54
N PHE A 29 1.22 2.94 11.29
CA PHE A 29 0.06 3.05 10.41
C PHE A 29 -0.96 1.95 10.64
N ILE A 30 -0.54 0.82 11.21
CA ILE A 30 -1.46 -0.22 11.74
C ILE A 30 -2.19 0.33 12.97
N GLN A 31 -1.45 0.91 13.93
CA GLN A 31 -2.02 1.50 15.15
C GLN A 31 -2.97 2.67 14.84
N MET A 32 -2.70 3.44 13.79
CA MET A 32 -3.60 4.49 13.30
C MET A 32 -4.86 3.96 12.60
N GLY A 33 -4.94 2.64 12.32
CA GLY A 33 -6.04 2.02 11.59
C GLY A 33 -6.05 2.34 10.09
N ILE A 34 -4.92 2.74 9.51
CA ILE A 34 -4.77 3.00 8.06
C ILE A 34 -4.61 1.68 7.31
N PHE A 35 -3.87 0.75 7.90
CA PHE A 35 -3.71 -0.60 7.37
C PHE A 35 -4.13 -1.65 8.40
N GLU A 36 -4.54 -2.81 7.89
CA GLU A 36 -4.74 -4.03 8.65
C GLU A 36 -3.79 -5.10 8.11
N VAL A 37 -3.18 -5.89 9.00
CA VAL A 37 -2.31 -7.01 8.60
C VAL A 37 -2.98 -8.31 9.05
N LYS A 38 -3.28 -9.19 8.10
CA LYS A 38 -3.86 -10.51 8.37
C LYS A 38 -2.86 -11.60 8.02
N SER A 39 -2.81 -12.65 8.82
CA SER A 39 -2.09 -13.87 8.45
C SER A 39 -2.94 -14.64 7.43
N THR A 40 -2.36 -14.95 6.29
CA THR A 40 -2.98 -15.76 5.23
C THR A 40 -2.11 -16.99 5.00
N VAL A 41 -2.73 -18.17 4.92
CA VAL A 41 -1.98 -19.41 4.63
C VAL A 41 -1.84 -19.51 3.11
N VAL A 42 -0.60 -19.50 2.63
CA VAL A 42 -0.26 -19.66 1.21
C VAL A 42 0.81 -20.75 1.11
N ASN A 43 0.49 -21.85 0.41
CA ASN A 43 1.35 -23.04 0.29
C ASN A 43 1.79 -23.58 1.66
N ASP A 44 0.81 -23.83 2.55
CA ASP A 44 1.01 -24.31 3.92
C ASP A 44 1.90 -23.44 4.82
N LYS A 45 2.16 -22.20 4.41
CA LYS A 45 2.94 -21.23 5.19
C LYS A 45 2.09 -20.00 5.49
N ALA A 46 2.04 -19.63 6.77
CA ALA A 46 1.45 -18.37 7.21
C ALA A 46 2.29 -17.20 6.67
N ARG A 47 1.66 -16.32 5.91
CA ARG A 47 2.25 -15.10 5.36
C ARG A 47 1.42 -13.89 5.78
N PRO A 48 2.06 -12.82 6.30
CA PRO A 48 1.34 -11.59 6.57
C PRO A 48 0.96 -10.93 5.25
N GLN A 49 -0.29 -10.49 5.15
CA GLN A 49 -0.80 -9.70 4.04
C GLN A 49 -1.35 -8.39 4.57
N THR A 50 -0.95 -7.29 3.93
CA THR A 50 -1.38 -5.93 4.26
C THR A 50 -2.58 -5.53 3.43
N PHE A 51 -3.62 -5.04 4.11
CA PHE A 51 -4.83 -4.49 3.51
C PHE A 51 -4.94 -3.00 3.87
N VAL A 52 -5.37 -2.19 2.92
CA VAL A 52 -5.74 -0.80 3.18
C VAL A 52 -7.17 -0.79 3.73
N THR A 53 -7.41 -0.09 4.83
CA THR A 53 -8.76 0.08 5.37
C THR A 53 -9.51 1.20 4.64
N VAL A 54 -10.83 1.34 4.86
CA VAL A 54 -11.59 2.49 4.34
C VAL A 54 -10.98 3.82 4.81
N LYS A 55 -10.60 3.91 6.09
CA LYS A 55 -9.87 5.07 6.65
C LYS A 55 -8.52 5.26 5.96
N GLY A 56 -7.83 4.17 5.64
CA GLY A 56 -6.57 4.19 4.93
C GLY A 56 -6.68 4.76 3.53
N LEU A 57 -7.72 4.42 2.78
CA LEU A 57 -7.97 4.98 1.46
C LEU A 57 -8.13 6.51 1.51
N GLU A 58 -8.96 7.01 2.44
CA GLU A 58 -9.13 8.45 2.66
C GLU A 58 -7.84 9.14 3.11
N TYR A 59 -7.05 8.48 3.95
CA TYR A 59 -5.77 9.00 4.41
C TYR A 59 -4.74 9.15 3.27
N LEU A 60 -4.64 8.11 2.42
CA LEU A 60 -3.71 8.05 1.30
C LEU A 60 -4.11 8.99 0.17
N ARG A 61 -5.40 9.10 -0.15
CA ARG A 61 -5.92 10.03 -1.16
C ARG A 61 -5.45 11.48 -0.94
N LYS A 62 -5.35 11.90 0.32
CA LYS A 62 -4.93 13.26 0.69
C LYS A 62 -3.41 13.47 0.68
N ARG A 63 -2.62 12.42 0.45
CA ARG A 63 -1.16 12.41 0.61
C ARG A 63 -0.40 11.86 -0.59
N VAL A 64 -1.10 11.25 -1.53
CA VAL A 64 -0.51 10.75 -2.76
C VAL A 64 0.19 11.92 -3.49
N PRO A 65 1.47 11.79 -3.84
CA PRO A 65 2.20 12.81 -4.57
C PRO A 65 1.53 13.12 -5.91
N HIS A 66 1.46 14.40 -6.27
CA HIS A 66 0.81 14.82 -7.52
C HIS A 66 1.50 14.26 -8.77
N ASP A 67 2.82 14.10 -8.73
CA ASP A 67 3.66 13.60 -9.82
C ASP A 67 3.47 12.10 -10.13
N ILE A 68 2.81 11.35 -9.23
CA ILE A 68 2.48 9.93 -9.46
C ILE A 68 0.98 9.69 -9.70
N LEU A 69 0.18 10.76 -9.69
CA LEU A 69 -1.22 10.67 -10.10
C LEU A 69 -1.28 10.50 -11.60
N ILE A 70 -2.19 9.63 -12.04
CA ILE A 70 -2.62 9.63 -13.43
C ILE A 70 -3.48 10.89 -13.56
N GLU A 71 -2.93 11.93 -14.18
CA GLU A 71 -3.75 13.07 -14.59
C GLU A 71 -4.92 12.53 -15.41
N ASN A 72 -6.14 12.91 -15.05
CA ASN A 72 -7.33 12.56 -15.82
C ASN A 72 -7.16 13.08 -17.26
N ARG A 73 -6.64 12.24 -18.16
CA ARG A 73 -7.04 12.24 -19.56
C ARG A 73 -8.42 11.60 -19.65
N LEU A 74 -9.40 12.26 -19.06
CA LEU A 74 -10.79 12.04 -19.39
C LEU A 74 -11.28 13.36 -19.97
N VAL A 75 -11.24 13.38 -21.31
CA VAL A 75 -12.14 14.04 -22.26
C VAL A 75 -12.44 15.53 -22.04
N GLY A 76 -12.14 16.32 -23.08
CA GLY A 76 -12.60 17.70 -23.21
C GLY A 76 -14.11 17.83 -23.40
#